data_AF-A0AA88WNA9-F1
#
_entry.id   AF-A0AA88WNA9-F1
#
_cell.length_a   1.000
_cell.length_b   1.000
_cell.length_c   1.000
_cell.angle_alpha   90.00
_cell.angle_beta   90.00
_cell.angle_gamma   90.00
#
_symmetry.space_group_name_H-M   'P 1'
#
loop_
_entity.id
_entity.type
_entity.pdbx_description
1 polymer ?
#
loop_
_entity_poly.entity_id
_entity_poly.type
_entity_poly.pdbx_seq_one_letter_code
_entity_poly.pdbx_strand_id
1 'polypeptide(L)'
;MEQLILDEMVMDVPNACATNLRVVKLDEKQGDMFVFPKGLVHFQYNSAAKTPVLAISAFGSASAGTVSVPTAIFNTSISDNILAKSFKTDVATIHKIKLGLGFKD
;
A
#
# COMPACT_ATOMS: atom_id res chain seq x y z
N MET A 1 -11.57 -1.53 -11.87
CA MET A 1 -12.05 -0.66 -10.80
C MET A 1 -12.22 -1.60 -9.64
N GLU A 2 -11.65 -1.23 -8.51
CA GLU A 2 -11.82 -1.93 -7.24
C GLU A 2 -12.76 -1.07 -6.39
N GLN A 3 -13.76 -1.70 -5.79
CA GLN A 3 -14.65 -1.07 -4.83
C GLN A 3 -14.38 -1.68 -3.47
N LEU A 4 -14.27 -0.85 -2.43
CA LEU A 4 -14.04 -1.28 -1.07
C LEU A 4 -15.20 -0.79 -0.20
N ILE A 5 -15.86 -1.72 0.49
CA ILE A 5 -16.85 -1.43 1.53
C ILE A 5 -16.18 -1.67 2.87
N LEU A 6 -16.29 -0.69 3.76
CA LEU A 6 -15.71 -0.76 5.09
C LEU A 6 -16.80 -1.13 6.09
N ASP A 7 -16.59 -2.22 6.82
CA ASP A 7 -17.53 -2.62 7.87
C ASP A 7 -17.18 -1.95 9.21
N GLU A 8 -15.94 -1.48 9.37
CA GLU A 8 -15.47 -0.55 10.42
C GLU A 8 -13.99 -0.32 10.16
N MET A 9 -13.53 0.84 9.66
CA MET A 9 -12.10 1.11 9.44
C MET A 9 -11.78 2.59 9.63
N VAL A 10 -10.77 2.89 10.44
CA VAL A 10 -10.18 4.24 10.54
C VAL A 10 -8.79 4.19 9.93
N MET A 11 -8.60 4.93 8.84
CA MET A 11 -7.28 5.15 8.24
C MET A 11 -6.73 6.50 8.70
N ASP A 12 -5.70 6.48 9.54
CA ASP A 12 -4.97 7.70 9.88
C ASP A 12 -3.94 8.02 8.77
N VAL A 13 -3.90 9.29 8.38
CA VAL A 13 -3.13 9.77 7.22
C VAL A 13 -1.85 10.45 7.69
N PRO A 14 -0.68 9.83 7.54
CA PRO A 14 0.55 10.60 7.61
C PRO A 14 0.62 11.46 6.35
N ASN A 15 0.74 12.79 6.54
CA ASN A 15 0.98 13.77 5.48
C ASN A 15 2.10 13.30 4.55
N ALA A 16 1.75 12.80 3.35
CA ALA A 16 2.71 12.36 2.35
C ALA A 16 2.57 13.21 1.08
N CYS A 17 3.62 13.98 0.79
CA CYS A 17 3.75 14.80 -0.41
C CYS A 17 4.11 13.89 -1.60
N ALA A 18 3.11 13.38 -2.32
CA ALA A 18 3.30 12.73 -3.62
C ALA A 18 2.05 12.93 -4.49
N THR A 19 2.21 13.63 -5.62
CA THR A 19 1.14 14.14 -6.51
C THR A 19 0.26 13.05 -7.16
N ASN A 20 0.60 11.76 -6.99
CA ASN A 20 -0.12 10.62 -7.56
C ASN A 20 -0.59 9.60 -6.51
N LEU A 21 -0.38 9.87 -5.22
CA LEU A 21 -0.88 9.01 -4.13
C LEU A 21 -2.16 9.64 -3.60
N ARG A 22 -3.32 9.02 -3.90
CA ARG A 22 -4.58 9.46 -3.30
C ARG A 22 -4.70 8.81 -1.92
N VAL A 23 -4.40 9.57 -0.88
CA VAL A 23 -4.71 9.15 0.48
C VAL A 23 -6.15 9.52 0.77
N VAL A 24 -6.98 8.51 1.05
CA VAL A 24 -8.38 8.71 1.43
C VAL A 24 -8.49 8.39 2.91
N LYS A 25 -8.87 9.39 3.71
CA LYS A 25 -9.22 9.20 5.11
C LYS A 25 -10.63 8.63 5.17
N LEU A 26 -10.81 7.58 5.97
CA LEU A 26 -12.09 6.93 6.18
C LEU A 26 -12.58 7.40 7.55
N ASP A 27 -13.60 8.25 7.57
CA ASP A 27 -14.16 8.77 8.81
C ASP A 27 -15.20 7.77 9.35
N GLU A 28 -14.72 6.84 10.19
CA GLU A 28 -15.41 6.17 11.32
C GLU A 28 -16.79 5.51 11.10
N LYS A 29 -17.42 5.54 9.91
CA LYS A 29 -18.77 5.01 9.69
C LYS A 29 -18.76 3.69 8.93
N GLN A 30 -19.27 2.66 9.60
CA GLN A 30 -19.66 1.41 8.98
C GLN A 30 -20.57 1.66 7.78
N GLY A 31 -20.25 1.06 6.63
CA GLY A 31 -21.03 1.16 5.40
C GLY A 31 -20.52 2.18 4.38
N ASP A 32 -19.44 2.91 4.68
CA ASP A 32 -18.82 3.78 3.68
C ASP A 32 -18.18 2.97 2.54
N MET A 33 -18.36 3.47 1.30
CA MET A 33 -17.87 2.83 0.08
C MET A 33 -16.84 3.73 -0.63
N PHE A 34 -15.78 3.10 -1.10
CA PHE A 34 -14.73 3.76 -1.86
C PHE A 34 -14.49 3.06 -3.19
N VAL A 35 -14.15 3.86 -4.19
CA VAL A 35 -13.89 3.38 -5.55
C VAL A 35 -12.49 3.78 -5.96
N PHE A 36 -11.67 2.78 -6.27
CA PHE A 36 -10.33 2.96 -6.81
C PHE A 36 -10.35 2.73 -8.33
N PRO A 37 -10.00 3.76 -9.12
CA PRO A 37 -9.67 3.60 -10.53
C PRO A 37 -8.58 2.54 -10.75
N LYS A 38 -8.61 1.87 -11.91
CA LYS A 38 -7.57 0.88 -12.27
C LYS A 38 -6.20 1.57 -12.35
N GLY A 39 -5.17 0.91 -11.84
CA GLY A 39 -3.78 1.35 -11.96
C GLY A 39 -3.33 2.41 -10.94
N LEU A 40 -4.18 2.78 -9.98
CA LEU A 40 -3.77 3.66 -8.88
C LEU A 40 -3.21 2.86 -7.69
N VAL A 41 -2.06 3.33 -7.19
CA VAL A 41 -1.47 2.83 -5.95
C VAL A 41 -2.33 3.28 -4.77
N HIS A 42 -2.74 2.34 -3.93
CA HIS A 42 -3.49 2.59 -2.71
C HIS A 42 -3.02 1.62 -1.61
N PHE A 43 -3.33 1.95 -0.36
CA PHE A 43 -3.03 1.10 0.81
C PHE A 43 -4.19 1.16 1.81
N GLN A 44 -4.29 0.13 2.65
CA GLN A 44 -5.20 0.11 3.80
C GLN A 44 -4.38 0.07 5.10
N TYR A 45 -4.71 0.92 6.07
CA TYR A 45 -4.06 0.97 7.38
C TYR A 45 -5.09 1.09 8.51
N ASN A 46 -5.13 0.13 9.44
CA ASN A 46 -5.98 0.24 10.62
C ASN A 46 -5.26 1.05 11.71
N SER A 47 -5.77 2.25 12.02
CA SER A 47 -5.21 3.09 13.09
C SER A 47 -5.60 2.62 14.50
N ALA A 48 -6.70 1.87 14.64
CA ALA A 48 -7.16 1.34 15.91
C ALA A 48 -6.44 0.03 16.24
N ALA A 49 -5.26 0.14 16.88
CA ALA A 49 -4.38 -1.01 17.17
C ALA A 49 -5.03 -2.17 17.96
N LYS A 50 -6.12 -1.92 18.69
CA LYS A 50 -6.80 -2.90 19.55
C LYS A 50 -8.12 -3.40 18.99
N THR A 51 -8.60 -2.81 17.90
CA THR A 51 -9.90 -3.13 17.32
C THR A 51 -9.68 -3.78 15.96
N PRO A 52 -10.02 -5.06 15.78
CA PRO A 52 -9.97 -5.69 14.47
C PRO A 52 -10.98 -5.03 13.54
N VAL A 53 -10.60 -4.88 12.28
CA VAL A 53 -11.33 -4.17 11.24
C VAL A 53 -11.52 -5.09 10.05
N LEU A 54 -12.72 -5.10 9.47
CA LEU A 54 -13.03 -5.83 8.25
C LEU A 54 -13.28 -4.86 7.09
N ALA A 55 -12.64 -5.14 5.96
CA ALA A 55 -12.89 -4.48 4.70
C ALA A 55 -13.17 -5.53 3.62
N ILE A 56 -14.20 -5.29 2.82
CA ILE A 56 -14.64 -6.19 1.75
C ILE A 56 -14.41 -5.49 0.42
N SER A 57 -13.62 -6.09 -0.47
CA SER A 57 -13.37 -5.55 -1.81
C SER A 57 -14.04 -6.36 -2.91
N ALA A 58 -14.44 -5.66 -3.97
CA ALA A 58 -15.00 -6.22 -5.19
C ALA A 58 -14.27 -5.64 -6.41
N PHE A 59 -14.00 -6.50 -7.39
CA PHE A 59 -13.31 -6.11 -8.61
C PHE A 59 -14.24 -6.21 -9.81
N GLY A 60 -14.21 -5.20 -10.68
CA GLY A 60 -14.92 -5.24 -11.96
C GLY A 60 -14.29 -6.15 -13.03
N SER A 61 -13.55 -7.19 -12.61
CA SER A 61 -12.91 -8.19 -13.49
C SER A 61 -12.84 -9.52 -12.76
N ALA A 62 -13.20 -10.61 -13.43
CA ALA A 62 -13.02 -11.97 -12.92
C ALA A 62 -11.53 -12.40 -12.87
N SER A 63 -10.66 -11.71 -13.61
CA SER A 63 -9.20 -11.87 -13.55
C SER A 63 -8.60 -10.59 -13.00
N ALA A 64 -9.01 -10.22 -11.79
CA ALA A 64 -8.38 -9.13 -11.06
C ALA A 64 -7.05 -9.62 -10.48
N GLY A 65 -5.99 -8.82 -10.66
CA GLY A 65 -4.69 -9.05 -10.08
C GLY A 65 -4.27 -7.86 -9.23
N THR A 66 -3.53 -8.13 -8.16
CA THR A 66 -2.91 -7.11 -7.32
C THR A 66 -1.39 -7.22 -7.45
N VAL A 67 -0.71 -6.08 -7.33
CA VAL A 67 0.75 -6.01 -7.32
C VAL A 67 1.19 -5.35 -6.03
N SER A 68 1.85 -6.11 -5.17
CA SER A 68 2.47 -5.59 -3.95
C SER A 68 3.66 -4.71 -4.33
N VAL A 69 3.57 -3.41 -4.06
CA VAL A 69 4.66 -2.45 -4.35
C VAL A 69 5.97 -2.84 -3.64
N PRO A 70 5.98 -3.18 -2.32
CA PRO A 70 7.21 -3.60 -1.64
C PRO A 70 7.86 -4.81 -2.31
N THR A 71 7.08 -5.82 -2.70
CA THR A 71 7.58 -7.02 -3.37
C THR A 71 8.06 -6.69 -4.79
N ALA A 72 7.30 -5.93 -5.56
CA ALA A 72 7.61 -5.60 -6.96
C ALA A 72 8.85 -4.72 -7.12
N ILE A 73 9.28 -4.02 -6.06
CA ILE A 73 10.49 -3.19 -6.08
C ILE A 73 11.66 -3.92 -5.43
N PHE A 74 11.47 -4.44 -4.21
CA PHE A 74 12.57 -4.92 -3.37
C PHE A 74 12.83 -6.43 -3.46
N ASN A 75 11.90 -7.22 -3.98
CA ASN A 75 12.10 -8.66 -4.24
C ASN A 75 12.32 -8.92 -5.73
N THR A 76 13.33 -8.25 -6.30
CA THR A 76 13.64 -8.30 -7.73
C THR A 76 15.14 -8.41 -7.97
N SER A 77 15.53 -8.66 -9.22
CA SER A 77 16.93 -8.64 -9.66
C SER A 77 17.46 -7.22 -9.95
N ILE A 78 16.76 -6.16 -9.51
CA ILE A 78 17.24 -4.79 -9.66
C ILE A 78 18.44 -4.59 -8.71
N SER A 79 19.54 -4.06 -9.23
CA SER A 79 20.74 -3.80 -8.42
C SER A 79 20.45 -2.82 -7.28
N ASP A 80 20.98 -3.11 -6.09
CA ASP A 80 20.86 -2.22 -4.93
C ASP A 80 21.45 -0.84 -5.17
N ASN A 81 22.49 -0.75 -6.03
CA ASN A 81 23.04 0.55 -6.44
C ASN A 81 22.04 1.40 -7.23
N ILE A 82 21.18 0.76 -8.04
CA ILE A 82 20.13 1.44 -8.79
C ILE A 82 19.00 1.84 -7.85
N LEU A 83 18.58 0.95 -6.95
CA LEU A 83 17.57 1.26 -5.93
C LEU A 83 18.04 2.43 -5.04
N ALA A 84 19.28 2.39 -4.54
CA ALA A 84 19.86 3.45 -3.73
C ALA A 84 19.81 4.82 -4.44
N LYS A 85 20.19 4.86 -5.72
CA LYS A 85 20.09 6.09 -6.54
C LYS A 85 18.65 6.56 -6.74
N SER A 86 17.74 5.65 -7.07
CA SER A 86 16.32 5.97 -7.32
C SER A 86 15.61 6.53 -6.08
N PHE A 87 15.91 5.98 -4.90
CA PHE A 87 15.36 6.41 -3.62
C PHE A 87 16.18 7.50 -2.93
N LYS A 88 17.24 8.01 -3.58
CA LYS A 88 18.16 9.03 -3.04
C LYS A 88 18.71 8.66 -1.66
N THR A 89 19.17 7.41 -1.53
CA THR A 89 19.70 6.83 -0.29
C THR A 89 20.99 6.02 -0.59
N ASP A 90 21.42 5.18 0.35
CA ASP A 90 22.61 4.33 0.24
C ASP A 90 22.25 2.82 0.24
N VAL A 91 23.20 1.98 -0.17
CA VAL A 91 23.00 0.52 -0.30
C VAL A 91 22.69 -0.14 1.05
N ALA A 92 23.28 0.33 2.16
CA ALA A 92 23.00 -0.25 3.47
C ALA A 92 21.55 0.04 3.90
N THR A 93 21.00 1.20 3.54
CA THR A 93 19.59 1.52 3.75
C THR A 93 18.68 0.61 2.91
N ILE A 94 19.02 0.33 1.65
CA ILE A 94 18.27 -0.63 0.81
C ILE A 94 18.28 -2.04 1.40
N HIS A 95 19.44 -2.54 1.84
CA HIS A 95 19.53 -3.83 2.53
C HIS A 95 18.66 -3.88 3.79
N LYS A 96 18.66 -2.81 4.61
CA LYS A 96 17.78 -2.72 5.79
C LYS A 96 16.30 -2.81 5.42
N ILE A 97 15.88 -2.15 4.35
CA ILE A 97 14.49 -2.22 3.86
C ILE A 97 14.15 -3.65 3.41
N LYS A 98 15.02 -4.29 2.61
CA LYS A 98 14.83 -5.69 2.16
C LYS A 98 14.69 -6.64 3.36
N LEU A 99 15.60 -6.56 4.32
CA LEU A 99 15.56 -7.37 5.54
C LEU A 99 14.30 -7.12 6.36
N GLY A 100 13.89 -5.85 6.52
CA GLY A 100 12.66 -5.48 7.22
C GLY A 100 11.39 -6.00 6.56
N LEU A 101 11.42 -6.22 5.24
CA LEU A 101 10.34 -6.83 4.46
C LEU A 101 10.46 -8.36 4.35
N GLY A 102 11.48 -8.97 4.97
CA GLY A 102 11.72 -10.41 4.93
C GLY A 102 12.36 -10.92 3.63
N PHE A 103 12.83 -10.03 2.75
CA PHE A 103 13.59 -10.39 1.56
C PHE A 103 15.07 -10.56 1.92
N LYS A 104 15.69 -11.59 1.35
CA LYS A 104 17.13 -11.88 1.50
C LYS A 104 17.78 -11.74 0.14
N ASP A 105 18.99 -11.20 0.14
CA ASP A 105 19.87 -11.19 -1.03
C ASP A 105 20.42 -12.60 -1.31
#